data_AF-A0A923IZS9-F1
#
_entry.id   AF-A0A923IZS9-F1
#
_cell.length_a   1.000
_cell.length_b   1.000
_cell.length_c   1.000
_cell.angle_alpha   90.00
_cell.angle_beta   90.00
_cell.angle_gamma   90.00
#
_symmetry.space_group_name_H-M   'P 1'
#
loop_
_entity.id
_entity.type
_entity.pdbx_description
1 polymer ?
#
loop_
_entity_poly.entity_id
_entity_poly.type
_entity_poly.pdbx_seq_one_letter_code
_entity_poly.pdbx_strand_id
1 'polypeptide(L)'
;MKDRPEENPGTQAPGTTAPGAPRRTSMRERMAQAPSRVTDLASPTAGDPSDLTSTSLAALTSISDYSTAFTVSETGVSRTDAFAPISAPITATGPAGVIAREDADSHHLLLLPDEVDPAEIEALALSIWDGACWAGAGRLHLLAEARLEGPWTIDAPTRQALRTPSSMTKAWILRCPTAKRKPVPAELARIDEWAPYFPEGLPVGLEYRVLLALKRIARRLGGALRIADSGRVVQPDPDSAVSLAVYTSRWLEPAELVEVLRTDFPNIVDSRDVPVAVAEARSTGAAEGASTSRTDVATKIERARRAAREAKAAQVVSGYALLIPIANRSELIIEVQPVPTPPQVLRWEAWTTGVIIEYQLKWIPQEGMGAPAPVSRARRLERVRSARDIERAAGIIIGAVGGSVIDEDGFLVALDDEAVIE
;
A
#
# COMPACT_ATOMS: atom_id res chain seq x y z
N MET A 1 -17.38 -66.38 6.58
CA MET A 1 -15.93 -66.12 6.66
C MET A 1 -15.49 -65.59 5.31
N LYS A 2 -15.18 -64.31 5.11
CA LYS A 2 -14.95 -63.22 6.05
C LYS A 2 -15.17 -61.92 5.27
N ASP A 3 -15.96 -61.02 5.84
CA ASP A 3 -16.32 -59.71 5.31
C ASP A 3 -15.09 -58.85 5.00
N ARG A 4 -15.15 -58.11 3.89
CA ARG A 4 -14.30 -56.93 3.64
C ARG A 4 -15.19 -55.70 3.80
N PRO A 5 -14.94 -54.82 4.78
CA PRO A 5 -15.81 -53.68 5.04
C PRO A 5 -15.46 -52.48 4.13
N GLU A 6 -16.49 -51.66 3.96
CA GLU A 6 -16.50 -50.33 3.35
C GLU A 6 -15.56 -49.36 4.09
N GLU A 7 -14.76 -48.59 3.33
CA GLU A 7 -14.00 -47.44 3.86
C GLU A 7 -14.77 -46.16 3.54
N ASN A 8 -15.37 -45.57 4.57
CA ASN A 8 -15.98 -44.24 4.54
C ASN A 8 -14.88 -43.17 4.74
N PRO A 9 -15.00 -41.96 4.14
CA PRO A 9 -13.97 -40.94 4.14
C PRO A 9 -14.12 -40.01 5.35
N GLY A 10 -13.04 -39.76 6.08
CA GLY A 10 -13.10 -38.77 7.15
C GLY A 10 -11.93 -38.82 8.12
N THR A 11 -10.82 -38.19 7.76
CA THR A 11 -9.94 -37.55 8.76
C THR A 11 -9.22 -36.39 8.07
N GLN A 12 -9.78 -35.19 8.20
CA GLN A 12 -9.06 -33.96 7.92
C GLN A 12 -7.92 -33.84 8.94
N ALA A 13 -6.69 -33.79 8.46
CA ALA A 13 -5.55 -33.41 9.28
C ALA A 13 -5.72 -31.94 9.70
N PRO A 14 -5.56 -31.61 11.00
CA PRO A 14 -5.62 -30.23 11.45
C PRO A 14 -4.47 -29.45 10.82
N GLY A 15 -4.81 -28.36 10.13
CA GLY A 15 -3.87 -27.45 9.50
C GLY A 15 -2.88 -26.92 10.53
N THR A 16 -1.62 -27.33 10.41
CA THR A 16 -0.53 -26.79 11.20
C THR A 16 -0.24 -25.38 10.70
N THR A 17 -0.77 -24.37 11.40
CA THR A 17 -0.33 -22.98 11.24
C THR A 17 1.10 -22.88 11.76
N ALA A 18 2.03 -22.52 10.87
CA ALA A 18 3.41 -22.22 11.27
C ALA A 18 3.42 -20.98 12.18
N PRO A 19 4.09 -21.02 13.35
CA PRO A 19 4.23 -19.86 14.22
C PRO A 19 5.13 -18.80 13.55
N GLY A 20 4.66 -17.55 13.47
CA GLY A 20 5.44 -16.40 13.00
C GLY A 20 5.02 -15.77 11.66
N ALA A 21 3.88 -16.16 11.07
CA ALA A 21 3.28 -15.39 9.96
C ALA A 21 2.37 -14.29 10.53
N PRO A 22 2.48 -13.02 10.08
CA PRO A 22 1.61 -11.95 10.55
C PRO A 22 0.15 -12.29 10.25
N ARG A 23 -0.65 -12.40 11.31
CA ARG A 23 -2.09 -12.67 11.19
C ARG A 23 -2.80 -11.34 10.96
N ARG A 24 -3.31 -11.13 9.75
CA ARG A 24 -4.10 -9.95 9.40
C ARG A 24 -5.36 -9.92 10.28
N THR A 25 -5.42 -9.00 11.24
CA THR A 25 -6.61 -8.73 12.05
C THR A 25 -7.48 -7.71 11.32
N SER A 26 -8.75 -8.06 11.09
CA SER A 26 -9.69 -7.18 10.41
C SER A 26 -9.84 -5.86 11.17
N MET A 27 -10.14 -4.76 10.47
CA MET A 27 -10.37 -3.46 11.12
C MET A 27 -11.48 -3.53 12.17
N ARG A 28 -12.53 -4.33 11.91
CA ARG A 28 -13.62 -4.60 12.87
C ARG A 28 -13.12 -5.26 14.16
N GLU A 29 -12.23 -6.24 14.04
CA GLU A 29 -11.62 -6.91 15.18
C GLU A 29 -10.66 -5.97 15.93
N ARG A 30 -9.91 -5.13 15.22
CA ARG A 30 -9.09 -4.07 15.83
C ARG A 30 -9.93 -3.01 16.54
N MET A 31 -11.06 -2.58 15.97
CA MET A 31 -11.99 -1.65 16.62
C MET A 31 -12.70 -2.27 17.81
N ALA A 32 -12.97 -3.58 17.78
CA ALA A 32 -13.52 -4.31 18.92
C ALA A 32 -12.49 -4.54 20.04
N GLN A 33 -11.20 -4.64 19.70
CA GLN A 33 -10.09 -4.82 20.64
C GLN A 33 -9.44 -3.51 21.08
N ALA A 34 -9.78 -2.38 20.44
CA ALA A 34 -9.28 -1.07 20.81
C ALA A 34 -9.71 -0.76 22.26
N PRO A 35 -8.79 -0.38 23.15
CA PRO A 35 -9.17 -0.01 24.51
C PRO A 35 -10.06 1.23 24.43
N SER A 36 -11.32 1.06 24.81
CA SER A 36 -12.25 2.16 25.02
C SER A 36 -11.69 3.07 26.12
N ARG A 37 -10.91 4.10 25.75
CA ARG A 37 -10.63 5.23 26.65
C ARG A 37 -11.88 6.11 26.75
N VAL A 38 -12.97 5.50 27.23
CA VAL A 38 -14.09 6.23 27.82
C VAL A 38 -13.81 6.17 29.31
N THR A 39 -12.94 7.07 29.77
CA THR A 39 -12.87 7.37 31.19
C THR A 39 -14.25 7.85 31.60
N ASP A 40 -14.79 7.23 32.65
CA ASP A 40 -16.10 7.45 33.23
C ASP A 40 -16.38 8.96 33.43
N LEU A 41 -17.08 9.56 32.46
CA LEU A 41 -17.46 10.99 32.43
C LEU A 41 -18.59 11.31 33.41
N ALA A 42 -19.00 10.36 34.27
CA ALA A 42 -20.10 10.53 35.22
C ALA A 42 -19.70 11.11 36.58
N SER A 43 -18.43 11.48 36.80
CA SER A 43 -18.01 12.10 38.07
C SER A 43 -17.86 13.63 37.91
N PRO A 44 -18.74 14.43 38.54
CA PRO A 44 -18.61 15.89 38.48
C PRO A 44 -17.48 16.32 39.42
N THR A 45 -16.31 16.65 38.86
CA THR A 45 -15.30 17.41 39.60
C THR A 45 -15.53 18.89 39.32
N ALA A 46 -15.87 19.65 40.37
CA ALA A 46 -16.05 21.10 40.27
C ALA A 46 -14.76 21.75 39.76
N GLY A 47 -14.84 22.46 38.64
CA GLY A 47 -13.70 23.12 37.99
C GLY A 47 -13.36 24.47 38.65
N ASP A 48 -12.06 24.68 38.87
CA ASP A 48 -11.47 25.96 39.27
C ASP A 48 -11.42 26.91 38.04
N PRO A 49 -11.73 28.21 38.16
CA PRO A 49 -11.99 29.08 37.01
C PRO A 49 -10.72 29.65 36.32
N SER A 50 -9.55 29.04 36.46
CA SER A 50 -8.28 29.62 35.99
C SER A 50 -7.52 28.81 34.93
N ASP A 51 -8.22 28.12 34.03
CA ASP A 51 -7.60 27.29 32.98
C ASP A 51 -7.81 27.86 31.56
N LEU A 52 -7.43 29.13 31.34
CA LEU A 52 -7.44 29.73 29.99
C LEU A 52 -6.25 29.31 29.09
N THR A 53 -5.44 28.34 29.53
CA THR A 53 -4.32 27.79 28.74
C THR A 53 -4.33 26.27 28.65
N SER A 54 -5.41 25.60 29.06
CA SER A 54 -5.52 24.14 29.01
C SER A 54 -6.18 23.69 27.71
N THR A 55 -5.43 23.01 26.83
CA THR A 55 -5.91 22.30 25.64
C THR A 55 -6.58 20.96 25.98
N SER A 56 -7.15 20.84 27.19
CA SER A 56 -7.91 19.65 27.58
C SER A 56 -9.35 19.76 27.09
N LEU A 57 -9.81 18.72 26.37
CA LEU A 57 -11.19 18.53 25.88
C LEU A 57 -12.28 18.63 26.99
N ALA A 58 -11.90 18.70 28.27
CA ALA A 58 -12.81 18.90 29.40
C ALA A 58 -13.53 20.25 29.37
N ALA A 59 -13.00 21.27 28.67
CA ALA A 59 -13.66 22.56 28.49
C ALA A 59 -14.86 22.53 27.52
N LEU A 60 -15.10 21.41 26.82
CA LEU A 60 -16.21 21.24 25.88
C LEU A 60 -17.49 20.70 26.55
N THR A 61 -17.54 20.61 27.88
CA THR A 61 -18.75 20.22 28.62
C THR A 61 -19.95 21.14 28.33
N SER A 62 -19.71 22.37 27.86
CA SER A 62 -20.76 23.29 27.39
C SER A 62 -21.32 22.97 25.98
N ILE A 63 -20.77 22.01 25.24
CA ILE A 63 -21.33 21.56 23.94
C ILE A 63 -22.41 20.48 24.13
N SER A 64 -22.47 19.84 25.31
CA SER A 64 -23.52 18.85 25.65
C SER A 64 -24.93 19.41 25.51
N ASP A 65 -25.12 20.72 25.74
CA ASP A 65 -26.41 21.40 25.58
C ASP A 65 -26.87 21.55 24.12
N TYR A 66 -25.97 21.33 23.14
CA TYR A 66 -26.27 21.46 21.70
C TYR A 66 -26.26 20.14 20.92
N SER A 67 -25.88 19.02 21.52
CA SER A 67 -25.83 17.71 20.85
C SER A 67 -27.17 16.97 20.92
N THR A 68 -28.21 17.53 20.30
CA THR A 68 -29.45 16.80 20.06
C THR A 68 -29.30 15.85 18.87
N ALA A 69 -29.24 14.53 19.11
CA ALA A 69 -29.28 13.53 18.06
C ALA A 69 -30.74 13.08 17.80
N PHE A 70 -31.06 12.79 16.54
CA PHE A 70 -32.35 12.25 16.13
C PHE A 70 -32.12 10.94 15.37
N THR A 71 -32.87 9.90 15.73
CA THR A 71 -32.91 8.63 15.02
C THR A 71 -34.22 8.53 14.24
N VAL A 72 -34.17 7.97 13.03
CA VAL A 72 -35.34 7.78 12.17
C VAL A 72 -35.63 6.28 12.09
N SER A 73 -36.82 5.87 12.53
CA SER A 73 -37.31 4.50 12.44
C SER A 73 -38.58 4.44 11.57
N GLU A 74 -39.10 3.23 11.35
CA GLU A 74 -40.40 3.03 10.67
C GLU A 74 -41.57 3.72 11.39
N THR A 75 -41.41 4.11 12.66
CA THR A 75 -42.42 4.79 13.47
C THR A 75 -42.24 6.31 13.55
N GLY A 76 -41.22 6.87 12.89
CA GLY A 76 -40.98 8.32 12.81
C GLY A 76 -39.59 8.75 13.31
N VAL A 77 -39.45 10.04 13.65
CA VAL A 77 -38.20 10.63 14.14
C VAL A 77 -38.23 10.71 15.67
N SER A 78 -37.29 10.07 16.35
CA SER A 78 -37.15 10.10 17.81
C SER A 78 -35.85 10.79 18.26
N ARG A 79 -35.94 11.63 19.28
CA ARG A 79 -34.80 12.31 19.91
C ARG A 79 -34.03 11.33 20.80
N THR A 80 -32.70 11.37 20.73
CA THR A 80 -31.79 10.52 21.52
C THR A 80 -30.73 11.40 22.20
N ASP A 81 -30.43 11.12 23.47
CA ASP A 81 -29.43 11.85 24.28
C ASP A 81 -27.99 11.34 24.06
N ALA A 82 -27.80 10.39 23.14
CA ALA A 82 -26.49 9.96 22.70
C ALA A 82 -25.91 10.99 21.75
N PHE A 83 -24.65 11.39 21.96
CA PHE A 83 -23.90 12.16 20.97
C PHE A 83 -23.99 11.42 19.64
N ALA A 84 -24.48 12.10 18.60
CA ALA A 84 -24.41 11.56 17.25
C ALA A 84 -22.92 11.36 16.95
N PRO A 85 -22.45 10.11 16.74
CA PRO A 85 -21.07 9.92 16.39
C PRO A 85 -20.81 10.68 15.08
N ILE A 86 -19.68 11.39 15.01
CA ILE A 86 -19.26 12.15 13.82
C ILE A 86 -19.29 11.23 12.58
N SER A 87 -19.05 9.94 12.78
CA SER A 87 -19.36 8.87 11.83
C SER A 87 -20.62 8.13 12.26
N ALA A 88 -21.71 8.25 11.49
CA ALA A 88 -22.84 7.35 11.64
C ALA A 88 -22.37 5.91 11.32
N PRO A 89 -22.42 4.96 12.26
CA PRO A 89 -22.10 3.58 11.94
C PRO A 89 -23.10 3.09 10.89
N ILE A 90 -22.61 2.63 9.74
CA ILE A 90 -23.44 1.97 8.73
C ILE A 90 -23.85 0.62 9.33
N THR A 91 -25.02 0.60 9.99
CA THR A 91 -25.57 -0.64 10.52
C THR A 91 -26.20 -1.41 9.36
N ALA A 92 -25.50 -2.44 8.88
CA ALA A 92 -26.03 -3.36 7.88
C ALA A 92 -27.30 -4.04 8.42
N THR A 93 -28.42 -3.84 7.74
CA THR A 93 -29.70 -4.43 8.15
C THR A 93 -29.97 -5.65 7.27
N GLY A 94 -29.60 -6.84 7.77
CA GLY A 94 -29.79 -8.13 7.08
C GLY A 94 -28.59 -8.66 6.28
N PRO A 95 -28.64 -9.92 5.81
CA PRO A 95 -27.58 -10.53 5.02
C PRO A 95 -27.48 -9.88 3.63
N ALA A 96 -26.25 -9.72 3.13
CA ALA A 96 -26.01 -9.18 1.78
C ALA A 96 -26.67 -10.07 0.73
N GLY A 97 -27.44 -9.45 -0.18
CA GLY A 97 -28.07 -10.15 -1.30
C GLY A 97 -27.05 -10.83 -2.21
N VAL A 98 -27.48 -11.89 -2.91
CA VAL A 98 -26.66 -12.53 -3.94
C VAL A 98 -26.60 -11.61 -5.16
N ILE A 99 -25.40 -11.45 -5.74
CA ILE A 99 -25.22 -10.61 -6.93
C ILE A 99 -26.06 -11.14 -8.11
N ALA A 100 -26.79 -10.26 -8.78
CA ALA A 100 -27.52 -10.62 -9.98
C ALA A 100 -26.54 -10.92 -11.13
N ARG A 101 -26.75 -12.04 -11.82
CA ARG A 101 -25.83 -12.49 -12.87
C ARG A 101 -25.71 -11.50 -14.03
N GLU A 102 -26.82 -10.91 -14.45
CA GLU A 102 -26.85 -9.94 -15.55
C GLU A 102 -25.98 -8.70 -15.22
N ASP A 103 -26.09 -8.19 -14.01
CA ASP A 103 -25.25 -7.09 -13.52
C ASP A 103 -23.77 -7.51 -13.45
N ALA A 104 -23.50 -8.72 -12.96
CA ALA A 104 -22.15 -9.26 -12.80
C ALA A 104 -21.43 -9.48 -14.14
N ASP A 105 -22.16 -9.89 -15.18
CA ASP A 105 -21.62 -10.09 -16.52
C ASP A 105 -21.44 -8.75 -17.27
N SER A 106 -22.28 -7.75 -17.00
CA SER A 106 -22.25 -6.46 -17.70
C SER A 106 -21.26 -5.44 -17.13
N HIS A 107 -20.70 -5.68 -15.93
CA HIS A 107 -19.86 -4.70 -15.23
C HIS A 107 -18.56 -5.32 -14.69
N HIS A 108 -17.54 -4.49 -14.53
CA HIS A 108 -16.33 -4.91 -13.83
C HIS A 108 -16.64 -5.12 -12.35
N LEU A 109 -16.03 -6.12 -11.73
CA LEU A 109 -16.25 -6.44 -10.33
C LEU A 109 -14.94 -6.33 -9.55
N LEU A 110 -15.00 -5.69 -8.38
CA LEU A 110 -13.99 -5.84 -7.34
C LEU A 110 -14.41 -7.00 -6.43
N LEU A 111 -13.62 -8.06 -6.43
CA LEU A 111 -13.83 -9.29 -5.69
C LEU A 111 -12.97 -9.26 -4.43
N LEU A 112 -13.57 -9.53 -3.28
CA LEU A 112 -12.91 -9.45 -1.98
C LEU A 112 -13.19 -10.69 -1.11
N PRO A 113 -12.26 -11.05 -0.22
CA PRO A 113 -12.50 -12.02 0.84
C PRO A 113 -13.57 -11.54 1.83
N ASP A 114 -14.11 -12.46 2.63
CA ASP A 114 -15.16 -12.15 3.61
C ASP A 114 -14.63 -11.28 4.78
N GLU A 115 -13.33 -11.37 5.06
CA GLU A 115 -12.69 -10.67 6.17
C GLU A 115 -12.59 -9.16 5.94
N VAL A 116 -12.73 -8.70 4.69
CA VAL A 116 -12.60 -7.29 4.32
C VAL A 116 -13.89 -6.53 4.66
N ASP A 117 -13.72 -5.47 5.45
CA ASP A 117 -14.79 -4.55 5.83
C ASP A 117 -15.00 -3.47 4.74
N PRO A 118 -16.25 -3.09 4.41
CA PRO A 118 -16.52 -1.96 3.53
C PRO A 118 -15.77 -0.66 3.90
N ALA A 119 -15.54 -0.40 5.19
CA ALA A 119 -14.77 0.76 5.65
C ALA A 119 -13.30 0.75 5.19
N GLU A 120 -12.70 -0.44 4.99
CA GLU A 120 -11.33 -0.55 4.47
C GLU A 120 -11.26 -0.10 3.01
N ILE A 121 -12.30 -0.37 2.23
CA ILE A 121 -12.40 0.07 0.83
C ILE A 121 -12.54 1.58 0.75
N GLU A 122 -13.37 2.17 1.62
CA GLU A 122 -13.52 3.62 1.73
C GLU A 122 -12.19 4.29 2.10
N ALA A 123 -11.50 3.80 3.13
CA ALA A 123 -10.22 4.36 3.56
C ALA A 123 -9.17 4.36 2.44
N LEU A 124 -9.10 3.27 1.67
CA LEU A 124 -8.22 3.20 0.50
C LEU A 124 -8.70 4.12 -0.63
N ALA A 125 -10.01 4.24 -0.87
CA ALA A 125 -10.53 5.17 -1.87
C ALA A 125 -10.23 6.64 -1.53
N LEU A 126 -10.38 7.03 -0.26
CA LEU A 126 -10.05 8.37 0.28
C LEU A 126 -8.55 8.71 0.19
N SER A 127 -7.70 7.68 0.16
CA SER A 127 -6.26 7.83 -0.04
C SER A 127 -5.91 8.18 -1.49
N ILE A 128 -6.76 7.76 -2.45
CA ILE A 128 -6.54 7.96 -3.89
C ILE A 128 -7.29 9.19 -4.41
N TRP A 129 -8.52 9.43 -3.93
CA TRP A 129 -9.42 10.46 -4.46
C TRP A 129 -10.01 11.34 -3.36
N ASP A 130 -9.97 12.66 -3.57
CA ASP A 130 -10.56 13.64 -2.64
C ASP A 130 -12.07 13.51 -2.45
N GLY A 131 -12.76 13.22 -3.56
CA GLY A 131 -14.22 13.15 -3.57
C GLY A 131 -14.78 11.82 -3.10
N ALA A 132 -13.94 10.83 -2.74
CA ALA A 132 -14.44 9.52 -2.35
C ALA A 132 -15.30 9.62 -1.10
N CYS A 133 -16.53 9.10 -1.15
CA CYS A 133 -17.47 9.16 -0.04
C CYS A 133 -18.62 8.19 -0.23
N TRP A 134 -19.32 7.84 0.85
CA TRP A 134 -20.59 7.12 0.73
C TRP A 134 -21.69 8.03 0.18
N ALA A 135 -22.19 7.69 -1.01
CA ALA A 135 -23.37 8.33 -1.61
C ALA A 135 -24.69 7.69 -1.13
N GLY A 136 -24.60 6.62 -0.35
CA GLY A 136 -25.73 5.94 0.28
C GLY A 136 -25.35 4.53 0.72
N ALA A 137 -26.32 3.80 1.28
CA ALA A 137 -26.12 2.42 1.71
C ALA A 137 -25.57 1.57 0.56
N GLY A 138 -24.37 1.04 0.77
CA GLY A 138 -23.69 0.18 -0.20
C GLY A 138 -23.25 0.87 -1.50
N ARG A 139 -23.22 2.20 -1.55
CA ARG A 139 -22.81 2.98 -2.73
C ARG A 139 -21.65 3.89 -2.38
N LEU A 140 -20.44 3.48 -2.74
CA LEU A 140 -19.22 4.25 -2.54
C LEU A 140 -18.91 5.03 -3.82
N HIS A 141 -18.98 6.35 -3.76
CA HIS A 141 -18.50 7.21 -4.82
C HIS A 141 -16.96 7.21 -4.85
N LEU A 142 -16.35 7.11 -6.04
CA LEU A 142 -14.89 7.10 -6.20
C LEU A 142 -14.39 8.40 -6.84
N LEU A 143 -14.75 8.61 -8.11
CA LEU A 143 -14.29 9.73 -8.92
C LEU A 143 -15.29 10.01 -10.06
N ALA A 144 -15.68 11.28 -10.22
CA ALA A 144 -16.55 11.75 -11.31
C ALA A 144 -17.91 11.01 -11.38
N GLU A 145 -18.09 10.08 -12.33
CA GLU A 145 -19.30 9.24 -12.41
C GLU A 145 -19.08 7.80 -11.94
N ALA A 146 -17.84 7.47 -11.56
CA ALA A 146 -17.47 6.13 -11.11
C ALA A 146 -17.85 5.90 -9.64
N ARG A 147 -18.51 4.76 -9.38
CA ARG A 147 -18.90 4.32 -8.04
C ARG A 147 -18.85 2.80 -7.91
N LEU A 148 -18.68 2.31 -6.69
CA LEU A 148 -18.82 0.90 -6.33
C LEU A 148 -20.19 0.68 -5.67
N GLU A 149 -20.86 -0.40 -6.06
CA GLU A 149 -22.14 -0.84 -5.48
C GLU A 149 -22.00 -2.24 -4.88
N GLY A 150 -22.28 -2.38 -3.59
CA GLY A 150 -22.10 -3.62 -2.82
C GLY A 150 -22.17 -3.37 -1.30
N PRO A 151 -21.69 -4.29 -0.46
CA PRO A 151 -21.15 -5.59 -0.82
C PRO A 151 -22.27 -6.56 -1.23
N TRP A 152 -22.06 -7.31 -2.31
CA TRP A 152 -22.90 -8.44 -2.71
C TRP A 152 -22.24 -9.76 -2.33
N THR A 153 -23.05 -10.78 -2.06
CA THR A 153 -22.57 -12.15 -1.83
C THR A 153 -22.43 -12.90 -3.15
N ILE A 154 -21.38 -13.72 -3.28
CA ILE A 154 -21.21 -14.67 -4.37
C ILE A 154 -21.46 -16.10 -3.86
N ASP A 155 -22.62 -16.65 -4.19
CA ASP A 155 -22.97 -18.03 -3.90
C ASP A 155 -22.24 -19.03 -4.84
N ALA A 156 -22.33 -20.32 -4.54
CA ALA A 156 -21.61 -21.35 -5.30
C ALA A 156 -22.03 -21.43 -6.79
N PRO A 157 -23.33 -21.37 -7.15
CA PRO A 157 -23.76 -21.33 -8.55
C PRO A 157 -23.22 -20.10 -9.30
N THR A 158 -23.30 -18.91 -8.69
CA THR A 158 -22.83 -17.68 -9.33
C THR A 158 -21.32 -17.68 -9.48
N ARG A 159 -20.58 -18.20 -8.49
CA ARG A 159 -19.13 -18.39 -8.58
C ARG A 159 -18.74 -19.27 -9.75
N GLN A 160 -19.42 -20.40 -9.94
CA GLN A 160 -19.15 -21.32 -11.05
C GLN A 160 -19.42 -20.65 -12.40
N ALA A 161 -20.51 -19.89 -12.51
CA ALA A 161 -20.86 -19.16 -13.72
C ALA A 161 -19.85 -18.04 -14.04
N LEU A 162 -19.47 -17.24 -13.04
CA LEU A 162 -18.55 -16.11 -13.19
C LEU A 162 -17.08 -16.51 -13.21
N ARG A 163 -16.76 -17.78 -12.94
CA ARG A 163 -15.39 -18.33 -12.85
C ARG A 163 -14.51 -17.58 -11.83
N THR A 164 -15.09 -17.19 -10.70
CA THR A 164 -14.38 -16.46 -9.65
C THR A 164 -13.72 -17.41 -8.64
N PRO A 165 -12.61 -16.99 -8.00
CA PRO A 165 -11.95 -17.79 -6.96
C PRO A 165 -12.87 -18.07 -5.77
N SER A 166 -12.71 -19.24 -5.12
CA SER A 166 -13.50 -19.62 -3.94
C SER A 166 -13.18 -18.80 -2.69
N SER A 167 -12.00 -18.20 -2.62
CA SER A 167 -11.59 -17.29 -1.55
C SER A 167 -12.27 -15.92 -1.63
N MET A 168 -12.91 -15.58 -2.75
CA MET A 168 -13.60 -14.31 -2.96
C MET A 168 -15.12 -14.51 -2.84
N THR A 169 -15.67 -14.14 -1.69
CA THR A 169 -17.09 -14.33 -1.36
C THR A 169 -17.90 -13.04 -1.47
N LYS A 170 -17.23 -11.88 -1.44
CA LYS A 170 -17.83 -10.56 -1.60
C LYS A 170 -17.53 -9.97 -2.97
N ALA A 171 -18.49 -9.26 -3.54
CA ALA A 171 -18.34 -8.53 -4.80
C ALA A 171 -18.85 -7.09 -4.69
N TRP A 172 -18.15 -6.19 -5.36
CA TRP A 172 -18.56 -4.81 -5.58
C TRP A 172 -18.64 -4.55 -7.08
N ILE A 173 -19.78 -4.06 -7.54
CA ILE A 173 -20.02 -3.71 -8.94
C ILE A 173 -19.42 -2.34 -9.20
N LEU A 174 -18.51 -2.24 -10.17
CA LEU A 174 -18.05 -0.95 -10.67
C LEU A 174 -19.05 -0.39 -11.67
N ARG A 175 -19.78 0.66 -11.28
CA ARG A 175 -20.54 1.48 -12.22
C ARG A 175 -19.61 2.58 -12.72
N CYS A 176 -19.17 2.46 -13.96
CA CYS A 176 -18.34 3.45 -14.63
C CYS A 176 -18.76 3.54 -16.10
N PRO A 177 -18.94 4.73 -16.68
CA PRO A 177 -19.14 4.87 -18.11
C PRO A 177 -17.96 4.28 -18.89
N THR A 178 -18.26 3.42 -19.86
CA THR A 178 -17.27 2.83 -20.77
C THR A 178 -17.12 3.73 -21.99
N ALA A 179 -15.89 4.17 -22.26
CA ALA A 179 -15.59 4.94 -23.47
C ALA A 179 -15.49 4.04 -24.70
N LYS A 180 -15.70 4.59 -25.90
CA LYS A 180 -15.43 3.86 -27.14
C LYS A 180 -13.96 3.52 -27.24
N ARG A 181 -13.65 2.23 -27.39
CA ARG A 181 -12.29 1.71 -27.42
C ARG A 181 -11.86 1.44 -28.86
N LYS A 182 -10.53 1.38 -29.07
CA LYS A 182 -9.93 1.00 -30.34
C LYS A 182 -9.12 -0.28 -30.12
N PRO A 183 -9.18 -1.25 -31.05
CA PRO A 183 -8.34 -2.43 -30.97
C PRO A 183 -6.86 -2.05 -30.86
N VAL A 184 -6.16 -2.73 -29.95
CA VAL A 184 -4.73 -2.53 -29.76
C VAL A 184 -3.96 -3.26 -30.87
N PRO A 185 -2.95 -2.64 -31.49
CA PRO A 185 -2.05 -3.35 -32.39
C PRO A 185 -1.43 -4.59 -31.71
N ALA A 186 -1.36 -5.71 -32.44
CA ALA A 186 -0.95 -7.00 -31.89
C ALA A 186 0.45 -6.99 -31.23
N GLU A 187 1.34 -6.10 -31.67
CA GLU A 187 2.68 -5.91 -31.10
C GLU A 187 2.61 -5.33 -29.68
N LEU A 188 1.83 -4.27 -29.47
CA LEU A 188 1.66 -3.63 -28.17
C LEU A 188 0.88 -4.53 -27.20
N ALA A 189 -0.11 -5.26 -27.72
CA ALA A 189 -0.92 -6.20 -26.93
C ALA A 189 -0.10 -7.34 -26.29
N ARG A 190 1.10 -7.64 -26.79
CA ARG A 190 2.00 -8.66 -26.20
C ARG A 190 2.77 -8.15 -24.99
N ILE A 191 2.95 -6.84 -24.89
CA ILE A 191 3.76 -6.17 -23.86
C ILE A 191 2.85 -5.62 -22.76
N ASP A 192 1.66 -5.16 -23.14
CA ASP A 192 0.69 -4.57 -22.22
C ASP A 192 0.04 -5.62 -21.29
N GLU A 193 0.05 -5.33 -20.00
CA GLU A 193 -0.48 -6.23 -18.96
C GLU A 193 -2.00 -6.39 -19.01
N TRP A 194 -2.73 -5.35 -19.44
CA TRP A 194 -4.18 -5.33 -19.49
C TRP A 194 -4.74 -5.92 -20.79
N ALA A 195 -3.97 -5.89 -21.88
CA ALA A 195 -4.42 -6.37 -23.19
C ALA A 195 -5.05 -7.77 -23.20
N PRO A 196 -4.55 -8.79 -22.46
CA PRO A 196 -5.17 -10.11 -22.41
C PRO A 196 -6.61 -10.10 -21.83
N TYR A 197 -6.97 -9.09 -21.05
CA TYR A 197 -8.28 -8.97 -20.39
C TYR A 197 -9.29 -8.14 -21.20
N PHE A 198 -8.82 -7.42 -22.21
CA PHE A 198 -9.59 -6.45 -22.99
C PHE A 198 -9.51 -6.74 -24.51
N PRO A 199 -10.21 -7.78 -25.00
CA PRO A 199 -10.12 -8.20 -26.40
C PRO A 199 -10.60 -7.13 -27.39
N GLU A 200 -11.58 -6.32 -27.01
CA GLU A 200 -12.18 -5.27 -27.85
C GLU A 200 -11.39 -3.93 -27.82
N GLY A 201 -10.26 -3.89 -27.11
CA GLY A 201 -9.42 -2.70 -26.95
C GLY A 201 -9.30 -2.24 -25.49
N LEU A 202 -8.19 -1.57 -25.17
CA LEU A 202 -7.85 -1.16 -23.81
C LEU A 202 -8.81 -0.11 -23.26
N PRO A 203 -9.11 -0.16 -21.95
CA PRO A 203 -9.88 0.89 -21.29
C PRO A 203 -9.13 2.23 -21.42
N VAL A 204 -9.88 3.32 -21.52
CA VAL A 204 -9.33 4.68 -21.64
C VAL A 204 -10.09 5.65 -20.75
N GLY A 205 -9.51 6.82 -20.47
CA GLY A 205 -10.18 7.87 -19.72
C GLY A 205 -10.48 7.47 -18.27
N LEU A 206 -11.71 7.73 -17.83
CA LEU A 206 -12.15 7.47 -16.45
C LEU A 206 -12.06 5.98 -16.10
N GLU A 207 -12.50 5.11 -16.99
CA GLU A 207 -12.51 3.66 -16.79
C GLU A 207 -11.11 3.13 -16.46
N TYR A 208 -10.11 3.49 -17.27
CA TYR A 208 -8.73 3.06 -17.06
C TYR A 208 -8.16 3.55 -15.72
N ARG A 209 -8.39 4.83 -15.39
CA ARG A 209 -7.92 5.43 -14.14
C ARG A 209 -8.51 4.70 -12.92
N VAL A 210 -9.79 4.36 -12.97
CA VAL A 210 -10.48 3.66 -11.88
C VAL A 210 -10.02 2.22 -11.80
N LEU A 211 -9.91 1.49 -12.92
CA LEU A 211 -9.42 0.11 -12.92
C LEU A 211 -7.97 0.01 -12.41
N LEU A 212 -7.12 0.96 -12.76
CA LEU A 212 -5.74 1.02 -12.26
C LEU A 212 -5.73 1.20 -10.73
N ALA A 213 -6.55 2.10 -10.20
CA ALA A 213 -6.67 2.31 -8.77
C ALA A 213 -7.30 1.11 -8.04
N LEU A 214 -8.36 0.50 -8.59
CA LEU A 214 -8.98 -0.69 -8.03
C LEU A 214 -8.02 -1.89 -8.03
N LYS A 215 -7.10 -1.97 -8.99
CA LYS A 215 -6.06 -3.01 -9.01
C LYS A 215 -5.12 -2.85 -7.81
N ARG A 216 -4.76 -1.62 -7.44
CA ARG A 216 -3.96 -1.31 -6.24
C ARG A 216 -4.73 -1.66 -4.96
N ILE A 217 -6.00 -1.27 -4.88
CA ILE A 217 -6.89 -1.63 -3.76
C ILE A 217 -6.99 -3.15 -3.63
N ALA A 218 -7.22 -3.86 -4.74
CA ALA A 218 -7.27 -5.31 -4.78
C ALA A 218 -5.94 -5.94 -4.32
N ARG A 219 -4.79 -5.41 -4.75
CA ARG A 219 -3.47 -5.87 -4.29
C ARG A 219 -3.34 -5.76 -2.77
N ARG A 220 -3.66 -4.60 -2.20
CA ARG A 220 -3.57 -4.33 -0.76
C ARG A 220 -4.50 -5.24 0.06
N LEU A 221 -5.73 -5.41 -0.40
CA LEU A 221 -6.77 -6.21 0.29
C LEU A 221 -6.68 -7.72 -0.02
N GLY A 222 -5.73 -8.16 -0.86
CA GLY A 222 -5.66 -9.55 -1.33
C GLY A 222 -6.84 -9.97 -2.21
N GLY A 223 -7.53 -9.01 -2.81
CA GLY A 223 -8.68 -9.18 -3.70
C GLY A 223 -8.30 -9.44 -5.17
N ALA A 224 -9.31 -9.36 -6.03
CA ALA A 224 -9.15 -9.51 -7.48
C ALA A 224 -10.13 -8.63 -8.25
N LEU A 225 -9.89 -8.42 -9.54
CA LEU A 225 -10.82 -7.75 -10.45
C LEU A 225 -11.35 -8.73 -11.49
N ARG A 226 -12.66 -8.78 -11.68
CA ARG A 226 -13.25 -9.45 -12.85
C ARG A 226 -13.57 -8.42 -13.91
N ILE A 227 -13.10 -8.64 -15.14
CA ILE A 227 -13.33 -7.73 -16.25
C ILE A 227 -14.57 -8.17 -17.04
N ALA A 228 -15.54 -7.28 -17.23
CA ALA A 228 -16.80 -7.57 -17.90
C ALA A 228 -16.59 -8.15 -19.31
N ASP A 229 -15.75 -7.50 -20.11
CA ASP A 229 -15.51 -7.83 -21.52
C ASP A 229 -15.09 -9.28 -21.77
N SER A 230 -14.13 -9.77 -20.97
CA SER A 230 -13.58 -11.11 -21.14
C SER A 230 -14.09 -12.11 -20.12
N GLY A 231 -14.77 -11.65 -19.08
CA GLY A 231 -15.10 -12.43 -17.88
C GLY A 231 -13.88 -12.94 -17.12
N ARG A 232 -12.66 -12.49 -17.45
CA ARG A 232 -11.41 -12.96 -16.85
C ARG A 232 -11.15 -12.23 -15.54
N VAL A 233 -10.47 -12.94 -14.63
CA VAL A 233 -10.06 -12.40 -13.33
C VAL A 233 -8.59 -11.98 -13.38
N VAL A 234 -8.34 -10.71 -13.05
CA VAL A 234 -7.04 -10.15 -12.74
C VAL A 234 -6.84 -10.27 -11.24
N GLN A 235 -5.90 -11.11 -10.80
CA GLN A 235 -5.55 -11.21 -9.40
C GLN A 235 -4.14 -10.64 -9.20
N PRO A 236 -4.02 -9.40 -8.69
CA PRO A 236 -2.73 -8.83 -8.32
C PRO A 236 -2.05 -9.69 -7.25
N ASP A 237 -0.73 -9.86 -7.38
CA ASP A 237 0.07 -10.54 -6.37
C ASP A 237 0.24 -9.61 -5.14
N PRO A 238 -0.33 -9.93 -3.96
CA PRO A 238 -0.23 -9.07 -2.78
C PRO A 238 1.22 -8.87 -2.32
N ASP A 239 2.10 -9.85 -2.58
CA ASP A 239 3.51 -9.82 -2.17
C ASP A 239 4.41 -9.15 -3.22
N SER A 240 3.82 -8.52 -4.25
CA SER A 240 4.59 -7.79 -5.28
C SER A 240 4.99 -6.38 -4.85
N ALA A 241 4.29 -5.80 -3.88
CA ALA A 241 4.59 -4.47 -3.34
C ALA A 241 5.74 -4.60 -2.34
N VAL A 242 6.96 -4.30 -2.79
CA VAL A 242 8.17 -4.42 -1.95
C VAL A 242 8.77 -3.06 -1.61
N SER A 243 8.66 -2.10 -2.53
CA SER A 243 9.23 -0.77 -2.37
C SER A 243 8.36 0.11 -1.46
N LEU A 244 9.03 0.99 -0.70
CA LEU A 244 8.40 1.95 0.21
C LEU A 244 8.94 3.36 -0.05
N ALA A 245 8.20 4.37 0.40
CA ALA A 245 8.65 5.75 0.42
C ALA A 245 8.36 6.34 1.81
N VAL A 246 9.36 7.01 2.40
CA VAL A 246 9.20 7.76 3.65
C VAL A 246 9.17 9.24 3.31
N TYR A 247 8.08 9.92 3.68
CA TYR A 247 7.94 11.36 3.52
C TYR A 247 8.07 12.05 4.86
N THR A 248 8.87 13.11 4.91
CA THR A 248 9.15 13.86 6.13
C THR A 248 9.45 15.33 5.81
N SER A 249 9.51 16.16 6.83
CA SER A 249 10.00 17.54 6.74
C SER A 249 11.50 17.67 7.06
N ARG A 250 12.16 16.57 7.46
CA ARG A 250 13.55 16.57 7.91
C ARG A 250 14.47 15.97 6.84
N TRP A 251 15.52 16.72 6.53
CA TRP A 251 16.63 16.26 5.71
C TRP A 251 17.73 15.67 6.59
N LEU A 252 18.26 14.52 6.19
CA LEU A 252 19.48 13.93 6.76
C LEU A 252 20.59 14.05 5.75
N GLU A 253 21.79 14.38 6.23
CA GLU A 253 22.95 14.35 5.36
C GLU A 253 23.33 12.89 5.03
N PRO A 254 23.99 12.63 3.88
CA PRO A 254 24.36 11.27 3.48
C PRO A 254 25.16 10.51 4.55
N ALA A 255 26.07 11.19 5.24
CA ALA A 255 26.88 10.58 6.30
C ALA A 255 26.04 10.19 7.51
N GLU A 256 25.07 11.03 7.90
CA GLU A 256 24.15 10.77 9.02
C GLU A 256 23.24 9.59 8.69
N LEU A 257 22.67 9.54 7.48
CA LEU A 257 21.83 8.42 7.07
C LEU A 257 22.60 7.09 7.06
N VAL A 258 23.86 7.11 6.59
CA VAL A 258 24.73 5.93 6.64
C VAL A 258 24.97 5.51 8.09
N GLU A 259 25.26 6.43 9.00
CA GLU A 259 25.48 6.12 10.42
C GLU A 259 24.26 5.48 11.07
N VAL A 260 23.07 6.03 10.82
CA VAL A 260 21.80 5.52 11.36
C VAL A 260 21.51 4.10 10.83
N LEU A 261 21.77 3.83 9.55
CA LEU A 261 21.50 2.52 8.93
C LEU A 261 22.60 1.48 9.19
N ARG A 262 23.82 1.88 9.55
CA ARG A 262 25.01 1.01 9.61
C ARG A 262 24.86 -0.18 10.55
N THR A 263 24.09 -0.03 11.63
CA THR A 263 23.86 -1.08 12.63
C THR A 263 23.23 -2.32 12.01
N ASP A 264 22.21 -2.12 11.18
CA ASP A 264 21.45 -3.22 10.55
C ASP A 264 21.97 -3.52 9.13
N PHE A 265 22.56 -2.52 8.46
CA PHE A 265 23.07 -2.61 7.10
C PHE A 265 24.56 -2.20 7.06
N PRO A 266 25.51 -3.13 7.24
CA PRO A 266 26.93 -2.78 7.33
C PRO A 266 27.56 -2.37 5.99
N ASN A 267 27.02 -2.85 4.86
CA ASN A 267 27.63 -2.71 3.53
C ASN A 267 26.96 -1.62 2.67
N ILE A 268 26.83 -0.40 3.20
CA ILE A 268 26.20 0.71 2.49
C ILE A 268 27.23 1.41 1.60
N VAL A 269 26.88 1.64 0.33
CA VAL A 269 27.70 2.37 -0.64
C VAL A 269 26.97 3.64 -1.07
N ASP A 270 27.61 4.78 -0.90
CA ASP A 270 27.11 6.03 -1.51
C ASP A 270 27.29 5.94 -3.02
N SER A 271 26.22 6.20 -3.78
CA SER A 271 26.25 6.20 -5.25
C SER A 271 27.36 7.09 -5.84
N ARG A 272 27.74 8.17 -5.14
CA ARG A 272 28.82 9.09 -5.54
C ARG A 272 30.22 8.48 -5.39
N ASP A 273 30.35 7.42 -4.61
CA ASP A 273 31.61 6.71 -4.38
C ASP A 273 31.73 5.43 -5.22
N VAL A 274 30.72 5.12 -6.04
CA VAL A 274 30.80 4.06 -7.04
C VAL A 274 31.76 4.52 -8.14
N PRO A 275 32.91 3.85 -8.34
CA PRO A 275 33.85 4.25 -9.37
C PRO A 275 33.18 4.17 -10.74
N VAL A 276 33.30 5.23 -11.55
CA VAL A 276 32.69 5.38 -12.89
C VAL A 276 33.01 4.18 -13.81
N ALA A 277 34.18 3.54 -13.63
CA ALA A 277 34.55 2.32 -14.34
C ALA A 277 33.61 1.12 -14.08
N VAL A 278 32.93 1.05 -12.92
CA VAL A 278 31.94 0.00 -12.61
C VAL A 278 30.55 0.38 -13.15
N ALA A 279 30.24 1.68 -13.26
CA ALA A 279 29.02 2.17 -13.90
C ALA A 279 29.07 1.99 -15.43
N GLU A 280 30.22 2.24 -16.05
CA GLU A 280 30.46 2.01 -17.48
C GLU A 280 30.71 0.53 -17.81
N ALA A 281 31.36 -0.25 -16.94
CA ALA A 281 31.53 -1.70 -17.17
C ALA A 281 30.23 -2.51 -17.03
N ARG A 282 29.25 -2.00 -16.28
CA ARG A 282 27.88 -2.58 -16.26
C ARG A 282 27.11 -2.29 -17.57
N SER A 283 27.57 -1.37 -18.41
CA SER A 283 26.94 -1.02 -19.69
C SER A 283 27.78 -1.36 -20.92
N THR A 284 29.09 -1.58 -20.80
CA THR A 284 29.97 -1.90 -21.93
C THR A 284 31.12 -2.81 -21.50
N GLY A 285 31.27 -3.94 -22.20
CA GLY A 285 32.34 -4.89 -21.94
C GLY A 285 33.72 -4.37 -22.39
N ALA A 286 34.71 -4.59 -21.51
CA ALA A 286 36.15 -4.73 -21.74
C ALA A 286 36.94 -3.66 -22.56
N ALA A 287 37.99 -3.10 -21.95
CA ALA A 287 39.38 -3.24 -22.45
C ALA A 287 40.42 -2.52 -21.54
N GLU A 288 41.54 -3.21 -21.33
CA GLU A 288 42.84 -2.78 -20.77
C GLU A 288 43.49 -1.68 -21.65
N GLY A 289 44.51 -0.90 -21.28
CA GLY A 289 45.40 -0.76 -20.13
C GLY A 289 46.54 0.20 -20.54
N ALA A 290 47.30 0.78 -19.61
CA ALA A 290 48.64 1.34 -19.90
C ALA A 290 49.42 1.66 -18.62
N SER A 291 50.72 1.35 -18.65
CA SER A 291 51.68 1.52 -17.57
C SER A 291 52.17 2.96 -17.41
N THR A 292 52.44 3.39 -16.18
CA THR A 292 53.25 4.59 -15.91
C THR A 292 54.04 4.39 -14.61
N SER A 293 55.22 4.99 -14.51
CA SER A 293 56.22 4.77 -13.46
C SER A 293 55.72 5.06 -12.04
N ARG A 294 56.11 4.19 -11.08
CA ARG A 294 55.54 4.03 -9.73
C ARG A 294 55.55 5.28 -8.83
N THR A 295 56.40 6.26 -9.08
CA THR A 295 56.49 7.53 -8.30
C THR A 295 55.67 8.68 -8.89
N ASP A 296 55.45 8.70 -10.21
CA ASP A 296 54.61 9.71 -10.89
C ASP A 296 53.12 9.30 -10.88
N VAL A 297 52.87 7.99 -10.74
CA VAL A 297 51.53 7.43 -10.52
C VAL A 297 50.97 7.82 -9.16
N ALA A 298 51.78 7.81 -8.09
CA ALA A 298 51.30 8.17 -6.75
C ALA A 298 50.83 9.63 -6.67
N THR A 299 51.61 10.56 -7.23
CA THR A 299 51.28 12.00 -7.26
C THR A 299 50.12 12.30 -8.22
N LYS A 300 50.04 11.61 -9.37
CA LYS A 300 48.86 11.69 -10.25
C LYS A 300 47.61 11.12 -9.62
N ILE A 301 47.70 10.01 -8.88
CA ILE A 301 46.57 9.42 -8.13
C ILE A 301 46.11 10.39 -7.05
N GLU A 302 47.01 11.01 -6.30
CA GLU A 302 46.64 11.96 -5.25
C GLU A 302 46.03 13.25 -5.82
N ARG A 303 46.59 13.78 -6.91
CA ARG A 303 46.03 14.92 -7.63
C ARG A 303 44.67 14.59 -8.25
N ALA A 304 44.50 13.40 -8.82
CA ALA A 304 43.23 12.93 -9.34
C ALA A 304 42.21 12.72 -8.22
N ARG A 305 42.61 12.19 -7.07
CA ARG A 305 41.77 12.08 -5.87
C ARG A 305 41.36 13.45 -5.34
N ARG A 306 42.27 14.43 -5.34
CA ARG A 306 41.96 15.80 -4.91
C ARG A 306 41.02 16.50 -5.89
N ALA A 307 41.29 16.41 -7.19
CA ALA A 307 40.42 16.96 -8.23
C ALA A 307 39.04 16.27 -8.23
N ALA A 308 38.96 14.97 -7.97
CA ALA A 308 37.70 14.25 -7.80
C ALA A 308 36.95 14.70 -6.54
N ARG A 309 37.65 14.94 -5.42
CA ARG A 309 37.05 15.51 -4.19
C ARG A 309 36.54 16.94 -4.42
N GLU A 310 37.30 17.78 -5.11
CA GLU A 310 36.93 19.16 -5.47
C GLU A 310 35.74 19.17 -6.44
N ALA A 311 35.72 18.28 -7.44
CA ALA A 311 34.58 18.10 -8.34
C ALA A 311 33.33 17.54 -7.60
N LYS A 312 33.52 16.61 -6.65
CA LYS A 312 32.46 16.08 -5.77
C LYS A 312 31.87 17.17 -4.86
N ALA A 313 32.70 18.12 -4.40
CA ALA A 313 32.25 19.26 -3.59
C ALA A 313 31.53 20.34 -4.42
N ALA A 314 31.85 20.47 -5.71
CA ALA A 314 31.21 21.42 -6.62
C ALA A 314 29.88 20.93 -7.20
N GLN A 315 29.56 19.64 -7.06
CA GLN A 315 28.31 19.08 -7.58
C GLN A 315 27.15 19.43 -6.63
N VAL A 316 26.44 20.51 -6.95
CA VAL A 316 25.16 20.86 -6.31
C VAL A 316 24.12 19.84 -6.78
N VAL A 317 24.06 18.69 -6.11
CA VAL A 317 23.01 17.68 -6.37
C VAL A 317 21.82 18.03 -5.49
N SER A 318 20.63 18.09 -6.08
CA SER A 318 19.37 18.30 -5.36
C SER A 318 18.97 17.09 -4.50
N GLY A 319 19.71 15.99 -4.55
CA GLY A 319 19.41 14.70 -3.94
C GLY A 319 20.65 13.84 -3.77
N TYR A 320 20.52 12.69 -3.11
CA TYR A 320 21.58 11.68 -3.05
C TYR A 320 20.99 10.27 -3.02
N ALA A 321 21.81 9.26 -3.35
CA ALA A 321 21.37 7.87 -3.33
C ALA A 321 22.36 6.95 -2.62
N LEU A 322 21.84 6.02 -1.82
CA LEU A 322 22.60 4.97 -1.15
C LEU A 322 22.22 3.60 -1.73
N LEU A 323 23.21 2.75 -1.94
CA LEU A 323 23.07 1.37 -2.41
C LEU A 323 23.35 0.42 -1.24
N ILE A 324 22.42 -0.50 -1.00
CA ILE A 324 22.48 -1.44 0.12
C ILE A 324 22.21 -2.84 -0.41
N PRO A 325 23.15 -3.80 -0.26
CA PRO A 325 22.88 -5.19 -0.59
C PRO A 325 21.91 -5.78 0.44
N ILE A 326 20.82 -6.37 -0.02
CA ILE A 326 19.75 -6.94 0.81
C ILE A 326 19.37 -8.35 0.35
N ALA A 327 18.72 -9.13 1.22
CA ALA A 327 18.26 -10.49 0.91
C ALA A 327 19.30 -11.41 0.22
N ASN A 328 20.60 -11.24 0.54
CA ASN A 328 21.78 -11.92 -0.02
C ASN A 328 22.07 -11.71 -1.52
N ARG A 329 21.12 -11.22 -2.31
CA ARG A 329 21.15 -11.23 -3.77
C ARG A 329 20.56 -9.98 -4.42
N SER A 330 19.63 -9.33 -3.72
CA SER A 330 18.97 -8.11 -4.19
C SER A 330 19.73 -6.86 -3.75
N GLU A 331 19.43 -5.74 -4.39
CA GLU A 331 19.92 -4.43 -3.99
C GLU A 331 18.73 -3.54 -3.58
N LEU A 332 18.93 -2.71 -2.56
CA LEU A 332 18.05 -1.64 -2.16
C LEU A 332 18.72 -0.32 -2.53
N ILE A 333 18.01 0.52 -3.28
CA ILE A 333 18.40 1.90 -3.52
C ILE A 333 17.54 2.80 -2.64
N ILE A 334 18.19 3.62 -1.81
CA ILE A 334 17.53 4.70 -1.07
C ILE A 334 17.85 6.00 -1.77
N GLU A 335 16.89 6.58 -2.49
CA GLU A 335 17.01 7.89 -3.12
C GLU A 335 16.38 8.95 -2.21
N VAL A 336 17.11 10.02 -1.93
CA VAL A 336 16.68 11.11 -1.06
C VAL A 336 16.62 12.39 -1.87
N GLN A 337 15.44 13.01 -1.91
CA GLN A 337 15.21 14.24 -2.68
C GLN A 337 14.08 15.09 -2.07
N PRO A 338 14.13 16.43 -2.22
CA PRO A 338 12.99 17.27 -1.94
C PRO A 338 11.92 17.08 -3.03
N VAL A 339 10.66 16.97 -2.63
CA VAL A 339 9.52 16.88 -3.54
C VAL A 339 8.67 18.15 -3.46
N PRO A 340 8.18 18.67 -4.59
CA PRO A 340 7.49 19.96 -4.63
C PRO A 340 6.06 19.89 -4.10
N THR A 341 5.44 18.71 -4.11
CA THR A 341 4.05 18.52 -3.74
C THR A 341 3.91 17.23 -2.92
N PRO A 342 3.14 17.25 -1.81
CA PRO A 342 2.90 16.03 -1.05
C PRO A 342 2.07 15.03 -1.85
N PRO A 343 2.28 13.72 -1.62
CA PRO A 343 1.36 12.68 -2.06
C PRO A 343 -0.06 12.94 -1.56
N GLN A 344 -1.06 12.52 -2.36
CA GLN A 344 -2.48 12.71 -2.06
C GLN A 344 -2.86 12.23 -0.65
N VAL A 345 -2.33 11.09 -0.22
CA VAL A 345 -2.67 10.51 1.09
C VAL A 345 -2.18 11.37 2.27
N LEU A 346 -1.19 12.24 2.07
CA LEU A 346 -0.62 13.12 3.11
C LEU A 346 -1.15 14.57 3.04
N ARG A 347 -2.06 14.89 2.12
CA ARG A 347 -2.52 16.27 1.88
C ARG A 347 -3.08 17.01 3.10
N TRP A 348 -3.56 16.27 4.10
CA TRP A 348 -4.13 16.84 5.34
C TRP A 348 -3.13 16.89 6.50
N GLU A 349 -1.90 16.40 6.29
CA GLU A 349 -0.84 16.45 7.28
C GLU A 349 -0.27 17.86 7.38
N ALA A 350 -0.31 18.46 8.58
CA ALA A 350 0.07 19.86 8.78
C ALA A 350 1.52 20.16 8.37
N TRP A 351 2.43 19.19 8.55
CA TRP A 351 3.86 19.33 8.23
C TRP A 351 4.15 19.37 6.72
N THR A 352 3.18 18.97 5.87
CA THR A 352 3.34 18.99 4.40
C THR A 352 3.23 20.38 3.78
N THR A 353 2.96 21.41 4.59
CA THR A 353 2.94 22.81 4.16
C THR A 353 4.34 23.39 3.92
N GLY A 354 5.38 22.73 4.45
CA GLY A 354 6.78 23.14 4.31
C GLY A 354 7.53 22.41 3.18
N VAL A 355 8.85 22.34 3.30
CA VAL A 355 9.68 21.51 2.40
C VAL A 355 9.44 20.05 2.75
N ILE A 356 9.12 19.25 1.74
CA ILE A 356 8.88 17.82 1.89
C ILE A 356 10.08 17.08 1.31
N ILE A 357 10.62 16.16 2.08
CA ILE A 357 11.70 15.26 1.67
C ILE A 357 11.12 13.86 1.50
N GLU A 358 11.43 13.25 0.36
CA GLU A 358 11.12 11.87 0.05
C GLU A 358 12.40 11.03 0.19
N TYR A 359 12.31 9.96 0.98
CA TYR A 359 13.26 8.86 1.01
C TYR A 359 12.60 7.67 0.29
N GLN A 360 12.96 7.47 -0.97
CA GLN A 360 12.40 6.41 -1.80
C GLN A 360 13.26 5.15 -1.70
N LEU A 361 12.70 4.09 -1.10
CA LEU A 361 13.34 2.79 -0.92
C LEU A 361 12.91 1.85 -2.06
N LYS A 362 13.75 1.75 -3.10
CA LYS A 362 13.49 0.93 -4.29
C LYS A 362 14.18 -0.43 -4.18
N TRP A 363 13.41 -1.49 -4.39
CA TRP A 363 13.93 -2.84 -4.53
C TRP A 363 14.43 -3.11 -5.96
N ILE A 364 15.63 -3.66 -6.09
CA ILE A 364 16.21 -4.15 -7.35
C ILE A 364 16.51 -5.65 -7.22
N PRO A 365 15.82 -6.50 -7.99
CA PRO A 365 16.11 -7.94 -8.00
C PRO A 365 17.42 -8.25 -8.75
N GLN A 366 18.10 -9.33 -8.37
CA GLN A 366 19.38 -9.74 -8.98
C GLN A 366 19.26 -10.11 -10.47
N GLU A 367 18.19 -10.82 -10.83
CA GLU A 367 17.89 -11.16 -12.22
C GLU A 367 16.98 -10.09 -12.79
N GLY A 368 17.43 -9.42 -13.86
CA GLY A 368 16.62 -8.46 -14.59
C GLY A 368 15.25 -9.04 -14.93
N MET A 369 14.24 -8.18 -15.03
CA MET A 369 12.84 -8.52 -15.35
C MET A 369 12.76 -9.35 -16.64
N GLY A 370 12.94 -10.67 -16.53
CA GLY A 370 12.69 -11.62 -17.60
C GLY A 370 11.20 -11.62 -17.94
N ALA A 371 10.86 -12.18 -19.10
CA ALA A 371 9.49 -12.28 -19.58
C ALA A 371 8.51 -12.70 -18.47
N PRO A 372 7.26 -12.21 -18.49
CA PRO A 372 6.26 -12.45 -17.45
C PRO A 372 5.96 -13.94 -17.31
N ALA A 373 6.74 -14.62 -16.47
CA ALA A 373 6.59 -16.01 -16.08
C ALA A 373 5.98 -16.06 -14.68
N PRO A 374 5.21 -17.12 -14.35
CA PRO A 374 4.70 -17.30 -13.01
C PRO A 374 5.84 -17.24 -11.98
N VAL A 375 5.66 -16.44 -10.93
CA VAL A 375 6.69 -16.17 -9.92
C VAL A 375 7.09 -17.49 -9.25
N SER A 376 8.35 -17.89 -9.44
CA SER A 376 8.91 -19.10 -8.83
C SER A 376 8.91 -19.00 -7.30
N ARG A 377 8.90 -20.14 -6.61
CA ARG A 377 8.98 -20.17 -5.13
C ARG A 377 10.22 -19.44 -4.60
N ALA A 378 11.35 -19.55 -5.30
CA ALA A 378 12.58 -18.85 -4.96
C ALA A 378 12.42 -17.32 -5.04
N ARG A 379 11.80 -16.81 -6.11
CA ARG A 379 11.51 -15.37 -6.28
C ARG A 379 10.54 -14.84 -5.22
N ARG A 380 9.53 -15.63 -4.83
CA ARG A 380 8.63 -15.25 -3.71
C ARG A 380 9.40 -15.13 -2.40
N LEU A 381 10.29 -16.08 -2.12
CA LEU A 381 11.10 -16.05 -0.90
C LEU A 381 12.08 -14.86 -0.88
N GLU A 382 12.68 -14.53 -2.04
CA GLU A 382 13.52 -13.34 -2.19
C GLU A 382 12.74 -12.05 -1.93
N ARG A 383 11.51 -11.93 -2.46
CA ARG A 383 10.63 -10.80 -2.19
C ARG A 383 10.30 -10.66 -0.72
N VAL A 384 9.87 -11.74 -0.06
CA VAL A 384 9.52 -11.71 1.38
C VAL A 384 10.71 -11.26 2.23
N ARG A 385 11.92 -11.72 1.92
CA ARG A 385 13.14 -11.29 2.62
C ARG A 385 13.46 -9.82 2.33
N SER A 386 13.38 -9.42 1.07
CA SER A 386 13.66 -8.04 0.64
C SER A 386 12.66 -7.05 1.24
N ALA A 387 11.38 -7.40 1.28
CA ALA A 387 10.32 -6.61 1.91
C ALA A 387 10.61 -6.39 3.39
N ARG A 388 11.00 -7.45 4.13
CA ARG A 388 11.39 -7.33 5.53
C ARG A 388 12.59 -6.39 5.74
N ASP A 389 13.63 -6.52 4.89
CA ASP A 389 14.81 -5.65 4.97
C ASP A 389 14.44 -4.19 4.66
N ILE A 390 13.54 -3.95 3.69
CA ILE A 390 13.07 -2.61 3.31
C ILE A 390 12.16 -1.99 4.37
N GLU A 391 11.23 -2.76 4.94
CA GLU A 391 10.40 -2.34 6.07
C GLU A 391 11.27 -1.98 7.28
N ARG A 392 12.32 -2.77 7.54
CA ARG A 392 13.29 -2.48 8.61
C ARG A 392 14.03 -1.18 8.34
N ALA A 393 14.56 -0.97 7.12
CA ALA A 393 15.22 0.27 6.75
C ALA A 393 14.28 1.48 6.84
N ALA A 394 13.04 1.35 6.36
CA ALA A 394 12.01 2.39 6.48
C ALA A 394 11.72 2.71 7.96
N GLY A 395 11.62 1.68 8.81
CA GLY A 395 11.41 1.79 10.26
C GLY A 395 12.52 2.56 10.97
N ILE A 396 13.77 2.30 10.58
CA ILE A 396 14.93 3.04 11.11
C ILE A 396 14.89 4.51 10.66
N ILE A 397 14.62 4.76 9.38
CA ILE A 397 14.56 6.12 8.83
C ILE A 397 13.45 6.92 9.50
N ILE A 398 12.23 6.37 9.55
CA ILE A 398 11.08 7.03 10.18
C ILE A 398 11.33 7.28 11.67
N GLY A 399 12.01 6.37 12.38
CA GLY A 399 12.40 6.57 13.78
C GLY A 399 13.36 7.76 13.96
N ALA A 400 14.25 8.01 12.99
CA ALA A 400 15.20 9.12 13.05
C ALA A 400 14.59 10.47 12.63
N VAL A 401 13.73 10.47 11.60
CA VAL A 401 13.23 11.71 10.95
C VAL A 401 11.76 12.03 11.23
N GLY A 402 10.98 11.08 11.74
CA GLY A 402 9.52 11.18 11.81
C GLY A 402 8.86 11.29 10.43
N GLY A 403 7.55 11.51 10.38
CA GLY A 403 6.79 11.67 9.13
C GLY A 403 5.84 10.50 8.86
N SER A 404 5.73 10.05 7.62
CA SER A 404 4.82 8.97 7.23
C SER A 404 5.40 8.06 6.15
N VAL A 405 5.03 6.78 6.19
CA VAL A 405 5.48 5.76 5.23
C VAL A 405 4.34 5.41 4.27
N ILE A 406 4.67 5.35 2.99
CA ILE A 406 3.76 5.05 1.89
C ILE A 406 4.29 3.85 1.10
N ASP A 407 3.41 2.94 0.71
CA ASP A 407 3.77 1.80 -0.16
C ASP A 407 3.81 2.19 -1.65
N GLU A 408 4.26 1.27 -2.50
CA GLU A 408 4.26 1.43 -3.96
C GLU A 408 2.86 1.71 -4.55
N ASP A 409 1.79 1.31 -3.87
CA ASP A 409 0.41 1.57 -4.29
C ASP A 409 -0.07 2.99 -3.96
N GLY A 410 0.65 3.71 -3.11
CA GLY A 410 0.31 5.05 -2.64
C GLY A 410 -0.54 5.06 -1.36
N PHE A 411 -0.55 3.97 -0.59
CA PHE A 411 -1.27 3.86 0.68
C PHE A 411 -0.35 3.98 1.87
N LEU A 412 -0.88 4.53 2.97
CA LEU A 412 -0.17 4.60 4.24
C LEU A 412 0.14 3.19 4.79
N VAL A 413 1.33 3.06 5.35
CA VAL A 413 1.81 1.86 6.03
C VAL A 413 2.14 2.23 7.46
N ALA A 414 1.51 1.53 8.41
CA ALA A 414 1.99 1.50 9.77
C ALA A 414 3.06 0.41 9.84
N LEU A 415 4.27 0.79 10.22
CA LEU A 415 5.33 -0.16 10.54
C LEU A 415 5.18 -0.50 12.02
N ASP A 416 5.21 -1.80 12.36
CA ASP A 416 5.05 -2.22 13.76
C ASP A 416 6.24 -1.70 14.60
N ASP A 417 5.93 -1.10 15.76
CA ASP A 417 6.89 -0.58 16.74
C ASP A 417 7.69 -1.67 17.49
N GLU A 418 7.72 -2.91 16.98
CA GLU A 418 8.49 -4.02 17.61
C GLU A 418 10.02 -3.78 17.62
N ALA A 419 10.50 -2.68 17.07
CA ALA A 419 11.92 -2.29 17.07
C ALA A 419 12.35 -1.39 18.25
N VAL A 420 11.45 -0.98 19.16
CA VAL A 420 11.78 0.02 20.22
C VAL A 420 11.70 -0.52 21.65
N ILE A 421 11.41 -1.80 21.87
CA ILE A 421 11.40 -2.36 23.24
C ILE A 421 12.63 -3.23 23.49
N GLU A 422 13.57 -2.57 24.20
CA GLU A 422 14.76 -3.04 24.95
C GLU A 422 15.99 -3.59 24.20
#